data_AF-A0A2Z4IF44-F1
#
_entry.id   AF-A0A2Z4IF44-F1
#
_cell.length_a   1.000
_cell.length_b   1.000
_cell.length_c   1.000
_cell.angle_alpha   90.00
_cell.angle_beta   90.00
_cell.angle_gamma   90.00
#
_symmetry.space_group_name_H-M   'P 1'
#
loop_
_entity.id
_entity.type
_entity.pdbx_description
1 polymer ?
#
loop_
_entity_poly.entity_id
_entity_poly.type
_entity_poly.pdbx_seq_one_letter_code
_entity_poly.pdbx_strand_id
1 'polypeptide(L)'
;MKCDIYTIWQTYQNDLRAYVRKRVSNVEDADDIVQSVLIKITSYCERKNNVTHIRAWLYRITQNTIVDYYKKSDQTTTEVSLENLDFPSFQDYDENIYVWLNKFIKTLPSKYALPLHLFDIKGKPQKEVAKQLGLTLSATKSRIQRARIMLRDKFDECGKMEASENQFMSYSITKTCCLE
;
A
#
# COMPACT_ATOMS: atom_id res chain seq x y z
N MET A 1 16.20 -1.40 9.59
CA MET A 1 16.64 -0.02 9.86
C MET A 1 16.08 0.40 11.22
N LYS A 2 16.91 0.91 12.14
CA LYS A 2 16.39 1.51 13.38
C LYS A 2 15.51 2.69 12.97
N CYS A 3 14.34 2.79 13.58
CA CYS A 3 13.33 3.81 13.23
C CYS A 3 13.80 5.17 13.77
N ASP A 4 14.65 5.86 13.00
CA ASP A 4 15.07 7.23 13.30
C ASP A 4 13.97 8.19 12.87
N ILE A 5 13.13 8.57 13.85
CA ILE A 5 12.00 9.46 13.62
C ILE A 5 12.41 10.81 13.02
N TYR A 6 13.57 11.34 13.42
CA TYR A 6 14.00 12.66 12.96
C TYR A 6 14.30 12.64 11.47
N THR A 7 15.13 11.69 11.02
CA THR A 7 15.44 11.52 9.60
C THR A 7 14.19 11.20 8.79
N ILE A 8 13.35 10.27 9.26
CA ILE A 8 12.11 9.90 8.58
C ILE A 8 11.21 11.12 8.41
N TRP A 9 11.00 11.90 9.46
CA TRP A 9 10.10 13.05 9.38
C TRP A 9 10.65 14.15 8.46
N GLN A 10 11.94 14.48 8.57
CA GLN A 10 12.57 15.48 7.70
C GLN A 10 12.46 15.11 6.22
N THR A 11 12.63 13.83 5.88
CA THR A 11 12.54 13.36 4.48
C THR A 11 11.11 13.39 3.93
N TYR A 12 10.10 13.00 4.71
CA TYR A 12 8.76 12.71 4.16
C TYR A 12 7.67 13.71 4.54
N GLN A 13 7.88 14.61 5.52
CA GLN A 13 6.82 15.49 6.04
C GLN A 13 6.12 16.32 4.97
N ASN A 14 6.87 16.88 4.01
CA ASN A 14 6.33 17.76 2.97
C ASN A 14 5.45 16.95 2.00
N ASP A 15 5.91 15.78 1.59
CA ASP A 15 5.19 14.88 0.69
C ASP A 15 3.91 14.35 1.34
N LEU A 16 3.97 13.98 2.63
CA LEU A 16 2.80 13.52 3.37
C LEU A 16 1.80 14.66 3.56
N ARG A 17 2.25 15.88 3.87
CA ARG A 17 1.37 17.06 3.99
C ARG A 17 0.71 17.40 2.66
N ALA A 18 1.45 17.39 1.56
CA ALA A 18 0.89 17.57 0.22
C ALA A 18 -0.14 16.46 -0.12
N TYR A 19 0.17 15.21 0.23
CA TYR A 19 -0.74 14.07 0.04
C TYR A 19 -2.05 14.23 0.81
N VAL A 20 -2.00 14.70 2.06
CA VAL A 20 -3.18 14.96 2.91
C VAL A 20 -3.97 16.15 2.37
N ARG A 21 -3.33 17.27 2.04
CA ARG A 21 -4.00 18.47 1.50
C ARG A 21 -4.74 18.23 0.19
N LYS A 22 -4.27 17.29 -0.63
CA LYS A 22 -5.00 16.86 -1.84
C LYS A 22 -6.29 16.08 -1.52
N ARG A 23 -6.44 15.57 -0.30
CA ARG A 23 -7.54 14.67 0.12
C ARG A 23 -8.46 15.25 1.17
N VAL A 24 -8.07 16.36 1.79
CA VAL A 24 -8.79 16.99 2.91
C VAL A 24 -8.96 18.46 2.56
N SER A 25 -10.21 18.89 2.38
CA SER A 25 -10.54 20.22 1.86
C SER A 25 -10.22 21.35 2.84
N ASN A 26 -10.31 21.09 4.15
CA ASN A 26 -9.98 22.06 5.19
C ASN A 26 -8.48 22.00 5.53
N VAL A 27 -7.81 23.14 5.51
CA VAL A 27 -6.37 23.26 5.75
C VAL A 27 -6.00 22.94 7.20
N GLU A 28 -6.82 23.38 8.15
CA GLU A 28 -6.60 23.12 9.59
C GLU A 28 -6.70 21.63 9.88
N ASP A 29 -7.76 20.98 9.38
CA ASP A 29 -7.95 19.54 9.51
C ASP A 29 -6.83 18.73 8.85
N ALA A 30 -6.32 19.21 7.70
CA ALA A 30 -5.19 18.58 7.03
C ALA A 30 -3.92 18.62 7.90
N ASP A 31 -3.66 19.74 8.57
CA ASP A 31 -2.50 19.89 9.45
C ASP A 31 -2.65 19.04 10.73
N ASP A 32 -3.85 18.92 11.29
CA ASP A 32 -4.16 18.02 12.41
C ASP A 32 -4.00 16.54 12.05
N ILE A 33 -4.38 16.14 10.84
CA ILE A 33 -4.16 14.79 10.32
C ILE A 33 -2.66 14.50 10.19
N VAL A 34 -1.87 15.45 9.68
CA VAL A 34 -0.42 15.29 9.56
C VAL A 34 0.25 15.14 10.94
N GLN A 35 -0.19 15.91 11.94
CA GLN A 35 0.26 15.75 13.32
C GLN A 35 -0.11 14.38 13.89
N SER A 36 -1.34 13.93 13.64
CA SER A 36 -1.81 12.59 14.06
C SER A 36 -0.98 11.47 13.42
N VAL A 37 -0.57 11.65 12.17
CA VAL A 37 0.34 10.72 11.46
C VAL A 37 1.71 10.70 12.14
N LEU A 38 2.30 11.85 12.47
CA LEU A 38 3.56 11.93 13.20
C LEU A 38 3.52 11.15 14.51
N ILE A 39 2.48 11.36 15.33
CA ILE A 39 2.32 10.66 16.61
C ILE A 39 2.28 9.14 16.39
N LYS A 40 1.50 8.66 15.41
CA LYS A 40 1.42 7.22 15.08
C LYS A 40 2.77 6.65 14.63
N ILE A 41 3.55 7.40 13.86
CA ILE A 41 4.89 6.99 13.41
C ILE A 41 5.82 6.89 14.63
N THR A 42 5.87 7.91 15.48
CA THR A 42 6.70 7.95 16.68
C THR A 42 6.39 6.79 17.60
N SER A 43 5.11 6.57 17.94
CA SER A 43 4.70 5.45 18.80
C SER A 43 5.04 4.08 18.20
N TYR A 44 5.08 3.95 16.88
CA TYR A 44 5.51 2.72 16.23
C TYR A 44 7.03 2.52 16.31
N CYS A 45 7.81 3.59 16.11
CA CYS A 45 9.26 3.58 16.26
C CYS A 45 9.69 3.23 17.69
N GLU A 46 9.03 3.80 18.71
CA GLU A 46 9.31 3.54 20.13
C GLU A 46 9.14 2.06 20.51
N ARG A 47 8.22 1.36 19.86
CA ARG A 47 7.99 -0.08 20.06
C ARG A 47 9.08 -0.97 19.45
N LYS A 48 10.18 -0.40 18.93
CA LYS A 48 11.29 -1.08 18.26
C LYS A 48 10.85 -1.99 17.10
N ASN A 49 9.75 -1.65 16.46
CA ASN A 49 9.27 -2.38 15.31
C ASN A 49 10.19 -2.12 14.10
N ASN A 50 10.51 -3.18 13.36
CA ASN A 50 11.24 -3.05 12.10
C ASN A 50 10.27 -2.75 10.96
N VAL A 51 10.59 -1.75 10.14
CA VAL A 51 9.89 -1.45 8.89
C VAL A 51 10.81 -1.76 7.72
N THR A 52 10.42 -2.69 6.86
CA THR A 52 11.18 -3.06 5.65
C THR A 52 11.06 -2.00 4.55
N HIS A 53 9.85 -1.46 4.34
CA HIS A 53 9.57 -0.44 3.31
C HIS A 53 8.98 0.83 3.94
N ILE A 54 9.85 1.75 4.37
CA ILE A 54 9.45 2.92 5.15
C ILE A 54 8.44 3.81 4.40
N ARG A 55 8.70 4.12 3.12
CA ARG A 55 7.82 4.99 2.32
C ARG A 55 6.41 4.42 2.22
N ALA A 56 6.27 3.18 1.78
CA ALA A 56 4.95 2.52 1.64
C ALA A 56 4.21 2.44 2.99
N TRP A 57 4.93 2.18 4.07
CA TRP A 57 4.37 2.16 5.42
C TRP A 57 3.87 3.53 5.87
N LEU A 58 4.61 4.62 5.62
CA LEU A 58 4.18 5.99 5.92
C LEU A 58 2.89 6.35 5.21
N TYR A 59 2.83 6.15 3.89
CA TYR A 59 1.61 6.45 3.11
C TYR A 59 0.41 5.61 3.54
N ARG A 60 0.65 4.37 4.00
CA ARG A 60 -0.42 3.54 4.57
C ARG A 60 -0.95 4.10 5.88
N ILE A 61 -0.08 4.56 6.77
CA ILE A 61 -0.50 5.22 8.02
C ILE A 61 -1.27 6.50 7.70
N THR A 62 -0.77 7.32 6.78
CA THR A 62 -1.42 8.55 6.35
C THR A 62 -2.80 8.29 5.76
N GLN A 63 -2.92 7.34 4.82
CA GLN A 63 -4.20 6.97 4.23
C GLN A 63 -5.20 6.45 5.27
N ASN A 64 -4.76 5.59 6.19
CA ASN A 64 -5.63 5.10 7.26
C ASN A 64 -6.10 6.24 8.16
N THR A 65 -5.24 7.21 8.44
CA THR A 65 -5.58 8.36 9.29
C THR A 65 -6.59 9.28 8.62
N ILE A 66 -6.49 9.51 7.31
CA ILE A 66 -7.51 10.21 6.52
C ILE A 66 -8.85 9.45 6.57
N VAL A 67 -8.82 8.13 6.36
CA VAL A 67 -10.03 7.29 6.44
C VAL A 67 -10.66 7.34 7.84
N ASP A 68 -9.85 7.29 8.91
CA ASP A 68 -10.33 7.40 10.29
C ASP A 68 -10.95 8.77 10.57
N TYR A 69 -10.36 9.86 10.05
CA TYR A 69 -10.92 11.21 10.15
C TYR A 69 -12.30 11.27 9.49
N TYR A 70 -12.43 10.79 8.26
CA TYR A 70 -13.72 10.78 7.58
C TYR A 70 -14.73 9.87 8.27
N LYS A 71 -14.34 8.68 8.74
CA LYS A 71 -15.25 7.81 9.50
C LYS A 71 -15.76 8.41 10.80
N LYS A 72 -14.95 9.23 11.48
CA LYS A 72 -15.36 9.95 12.70
C LYS A 72 -16.31 11.10 12.38
N SER A 73 -16.09 11.78 11.25
CA SER A 73 -17.00 12.81 10.72
C SER A 73 -18.33 12.20 10.22
N ASP A 74 -18.26 10.99 9.66
CA ASP A 74 -19.33 10.23 9.00
C ASP A 74 -20.26 9.46 9.97
N GLN A 75 -20.34 9.88 11.24
CA GLN A 75 -21.57 9.61 12.01
C GLN A 75 -22.78 10.38 11.44
N THR A 76 -22.56 11.23 10.42
CA THR A 76 -23.60 11.84 9.58
C THR A 76 -23.29 11.62 8.09
N THR A 77 -23.60 10.41 7.60
CA THR A 77 -23.79 9.99 6.20
C THR A 77 -23.11 10.80 5.08
N THR A 78 -22.03 10.30 4.50
CA THR A 78 -21.63 10.49 3.10
C THR A 78 -20.70 9.36 2.66
N GLU A 79 -21.17 8.49 1.76
CA GLU A 79 -20.32 7.51 1.07
C GLU A 79 -19.23 8.25 0.28
N VAL A 80 -18.02 8.31 0.84
CA VAL A 80 -16.84 8.78 0.09
C VAL A 80 -16.55 7.74 -0.99
N SER A 81 -16.97 8.03 -2.22
CA SER A 81 -16.60 7.26 -3.40
C SER A 81 -15.07 7.24 -3.53
N LEU A 82 -14.52 6.03 -3.48
CA LEU A 82 -13.10 5.75 -3.66
C LEU A 82 -12.64 5.95 -5.12
N GLU A 83 -13.54 6.31 -6.04
CA GLU A 83 -13.27 6.42 -7.48
C GLU A 83 -12.53 7.70 -7.88
N ASN A 84 -12.47 8.71 -7.01
CA ASN A 84 -11.74 9.97 -7.24
C ASN A 84 -10.40 10.07 -6.49
N LEU A 85 -9.86 8.93 -6.03
CA LEU A 85 -8.57 8.90 -5.34
C LEU A 85 -7.41 9.07 -6.33
N ASP A 86 -6.96 10.31 -6.50
CA ASP A 86 -5.71 10.62 -7.20
C ASP A 86 -4.53 10.17 -6.32
N PHE A 87 -4.17 8.88 -6.41
CA PHE A 87 -2.91 8.39 -5.85
C PHE A 87 -1.79 9.26 -6.42
N PRO A 88 -0.81 9.72 -5.61
CA PRO A 88 0.38 10.36 -6.15
C PRO A 88 0.90 9.41 -7.23
N SER A 89 1.00 9.91 -8.47
CA SER A 89 1.51 9.14 -9.58
C SER A 89 2.82 8.54 -9.11
N PHE A 90 2.85 7.22 -8.98
CA PHE A 90 4.08 6.48 -8.77
C PHE A 90 4.83 6.55 -10.10
N GLN A 91 5.38 7.72 -10.43
CA GLN A 91 5.96 8.02 -11.72
C GLN A 91 7.35 7.40 -11.90
N ASP A 92 7.78 6.60 -10.92
CA ASP A 92 8.96 5.72 -10.95
C ASP A 92 8.57 4.23 -10.86
N TYR A 93 7.38 3.84 -11.34
CA TYR A 93 7.23 2.43 -11.70
C TYR A 93 7.93 2.19 -13.02
N ASP A 94 9.15 1.65 -12.91
CA ASP A 94 9.83 0.95 -13.98
C ASP A 94 8.79 0.09 -14.71
N GLU A 95 8.57 0.34 -16.00
CA GLU A 95 7.53 -0.31 -16.84
C GLU A 95 7.57 -1.84 -16.69
N ASN A 96 8.78 -2.34 -16.37
CA ASN A 96 9.06 -3.68 -15.93
C ASN A 96 8.12 -4.17 -14.82
N ILE A 97 7.87 -3.44 -13.73
CA ILE A 97 7.17 -3.99 -12.56
C ILE A 97 5.75 -4.47 -12.90
N TYR A 98 5.03 -3.76 -13.77
CA TYR A 98 3.67 -4.12 -14.15
C TYR A 98 3.67 -5.42 -14.97
N VAL A 99 4.70 -5.61 -15.81
CA VAL A 99 4.92 -6.84 -16.56
C VAL A 99 5.23 -8.00 -15.60
N TRP A 100 6.12 -7.80 -14.63
CA TRP A 100 6.46 -8.80 -13.61
C TRP A 100 5.26 -9.17 -12.73
N LEU A 101 4.51 -8.17 -12.25
CA LEU A 101 3.34 -8.37 -11.42
C LEU A 101 2.27 -9.19 -12.16
N ASN A 102 1.96 -8.85 -13.41
CA ASN A 102 1.01 -9.60 -14.22
C ASN A 102 1.48 -11.04 -14.48
N LYS A 103 2.79 -11.27 -14.65
CA LYS A 103 3.33 -12.61 -14.82
C LYS A 103 3.17 -13.45 -13.56
N PHE A 104 3.49 -12.89 -12.38
CA PHE A 104 3.29 -13.61 -11.12
C PHE A 104 1.81 -13.85 -10.82
N ILE A 105 0.91 -12.90 -11.11
CA ILE A 105 -0.53 -13.11 -10.93
C ILE A 105 -1.02 -14.32 -11.75
N LYS A 106 -0.46 -14.56 -12.95
CA LYS A 106 -0.80 -15.70 -13.79
C LYS A 106 -0.32 -17.05 -13.24
N THR A 107 0.73 -17.08 -12.40
CA THR A 107 1.21 -18.34 -11.79
C THR A 107 0.41 -18.73 -10.55
N LEU A 108 -0.37 -17.81 -9.98
CA LEU A 108 -1.25 -18.10 -8.85
C LEU A 108 -2.43 -19.00 -9.28
N PRO A 109 -2.92 -19.88 -8.40
CA PRO A 109 -4.15 -20.62 -8.64
C PRO A 109 -5.32 -19.68 -8.95
N SER A 110 -6.13 -20.00 -9.96
CA SER A 110 -7.22 -19.15 -10.47
C SER A 110 -8.16 -18.63 -9.37
N LYS A 111 -8.45 -19.46 -8.36
CA LYS A 111 -9.27 -19.11 -7.19
C LYS A 111 -8.75 -17.93 -6.37
N TYR A 112 -7.46 -17.59 -6.49
CA TYR A 112 -6.80 -16.46 -5.82
C TYR A 112 -6.47 -15.34 -6.81
N ALA A 113 -6.03 -15.69 -8.02
CA ALA A 113 -5.69 -14.74 -9.07
C ALA A 113 -6.90 -13.90 -9.52
N LEU A 114 -8.08 -14.52 -9.71
CA LEU A 114 -9.27 -13.81 -10.20
C LEU A 114 -9.76 -12.71 -9.25
N PRO A 115 -10.01 -13.00 -7.94
CA PRO A 115 -10.42 -11.97 -6.99
C PRO A 115 -9.39 -10.85 -6.86
N LEU A 116 -8.10 -11.20 -6.87
CA LEU A 116 -7.01 -10.24 -6.80
C LEU A 116 -6.99 -9.33 -8.02
N HIS A 117 -7.07 -9.89 -9.23
CA HIS A 117 -7.07 -9.10 -10.46
C HIS A 117 -8.27 -8.14 -10.53
N LEU A 118 -9.47 -8.60 -10.15
CA LEU A 118 -10.66 -7.76 -10.17
C LEU A 118 -10.58 -6.61 -9.15
N PHE A 119 -10.05 -6.87 -7.95
CA PHE A 119 -9.94 -5.85 -6.90
C PHE A 119 -8.72 -4.94 -7.10
N ASP A 120 -7.51 -5.51 -7.12
CA ASP A 120 -6.25 -4.74 -7.06
C ASP A 120 -5.80 -4.20 -8.42
N ILE A 121 -6.20 -4.83 -9.55
CA ILE A 121 -5.80 -4.38 -10.90
C ILE A 121 -6.93 -3.64 -11.61
N LYS A 122 -8.17 -4.13 -11.50
CA LYS A 122 -9.35 -3.50 -12.12
C LYS A 122 -10.09 -2.51 -11.21
N GLY A 123 -9.68 -2.38 -9.95
CA GLY A 123 -10.23 -1.38 -9.02
C GLY A 123 -11.67 -1.64 -8.54
N LYS A 124 -12.25 -2.82 -8.81
CA LYS A 124 -13.66 -3.09 -8.46
C LYS A 124 -13.83 -3.23 -6.95
N PRO A 125 -14.87 -2.69 -6.31
CA PRO A 125 -15.14 -2.89 -4.89
C PRO A 125 -15.25 -4.37 -4.50
N GLN A 126 -14.74 -4.77 -3.33
CA GLN A 126 -14.75 -6.18 -2.89
C GLN A 126 -16.15 -6.78 -2.80
N LYS A 127 -17.17 -5.95 -2.52
CA LYS A 127 -18.58 -6.38 -2.52
C LYS A 127 -19.04 -6.80 -3.92
N GLU A 128 -18.65 -6.08 -4.96
CA GLU A 128 -18.96 -6.42 -6.35
C GLU A 128 -18.20 -7.64 -6.81
N VAL A 129 -16.91 -7.76 -6.45
CA VAL A 129 -16.11 -8.95 -6.72
C VAL A 129 -16.74 -10.19 -6.10
N ALA A 130 -17.23 -10.09 -4.86
CA ALA A 130 -17.93 -11.17 -4.18
C ALA A 130 -19.18 -11.61 -4.96
N LYS A 131 -20.00 -10.63 -5.39
CA LYS A 131 -21.21 -10.90 -6.19
C LYS A 131 -20.87 -11.52 -7.55
N GLN A 132 -19.88 -10.97 -8.26
CA GLN A 132 -19.46 -11.45 -9.59
C GLN A 132 -18.93 -12.88 -9.54
N LEU A 133 -18.27 -13.28 -8.45
CA LEU A 133 -17.67 -14.61 -8.31
C LEU A 133 -18.54 -15.60 -7.53
N GLY A 134 -19.75 -15.21 -7.11
CA GLY A 134 -20.63 -16.06 -6.30
C GLY A 134 -20.04 -16.40 -4.92
N LEU A 135 -19.29 -15.48 -4.31
CA LEU A 135 -18.61 -15.65 -3.03
C LEU A 135 -19.22 -14.78 -1.94
N THR A 136 -18.99 -15.16 -0.69
CA THR A 136 -19.25 -14.25 0.44
C THR A 136 -18.18 -13.15 0.49
N LEU A 137 -18.51 -12.01 1.09
CA LEU A 137 -17.55 -10.93 1.30
C LEU A 137 -16.33 -11.39 2.11
N SER A 138 -16.56 -12.24 3.12
CA SER A 138 -15.49 -12.83 3.94
C SER A 138 -14.57 -13.75 3.13
N ALA A 139 -15.14 -14.62 2.29
CA ALA A 139 -14.37 -15.48 1.40
C ALA A 139 -13.54 -14.67 0.38
N THR A 140 -14.12 -13.60 -0.16
CA THR A 140 -13.45 -12.69 -1.10
C THR A 140 -12.26 -11.99 -0.44
N LYS A 141 -12.44 -11.42 0.76
CA LYS A 141 -11.37 -10.83 1.57
C LYS A 141 -10.24 -11.83 1.83
N SER A 142 -10.58 -13.05 2.26
CA SER A 142 -9.59 -14.07 2.57
C SER A 142 -8.81 -14.50 1.31
N ARG A 143 -9.48 -14.65 0.16
CA ARG A 143 -8.82 -15.01 -1.10
C ARG A 143 -7.88 -13.92 -1.61
N ILE A 144 -8.28 -12.65 -1.56
CA ILE A 144 -7.41 -11.52 -1.92
C ILE A 144 -6.20 -11.46 -1.00
N GLN A 145 -6.39 -11.59 0.32
CA GLN A 145 -5.29 -11.59 1.27
C GLN A 145 -4.30 -12.73 1.01
N ARG A 146 -4.79 -13.96 0.79
CA ARG A 146 -3.93 -15.10 0.45
C ARG A 146 -3.19 -14.89 -0.87
N ALA A 147 -3.85 -14.33 -1.87
CA ALA A 147 -3.21 -14.00 -3.15
C ALA A 147 -2.04 -13.00 -2.96
N ARG A 148 -2.21 -11.99 -2.12
CA ARG A 148 -1.15 -11.02 -1.79
C ARG A 148 0.03 -11.65 -1.04
N ILE A 149 -0.25 -12.62 -0.16
CA ILE A 149 0.81 -13.39 0.52
C ILE A 149 1.58 -14.22 -0.51
N MET A 150 0.89 -14.97 -1.36
CA MET A 150 1.53 -15.76 -2.43
C MET A 150 2.37 -14.92 -3.39
N LEU A 151 1.89 -13.72 -3.75
CA LEU A 151 2.68 -12.79 -4.54
C LEU A 151 3.95 -12.34 -3.81
N ARG A 152 3.83 -11.96 -2.53
CA ARG A 152 4.99 -11.59 -1.72
C ARG A 152 6.02 -12.71 -1.69
N ASP A 153 5.59 -13.93 -1.38
CA ASP A 153 6.48 -15.10 -1.29
C ASP A 153 7.20 -15.33 -2.64
N LYS A 154 6.50 -15.16 -3.76
CA LYS A 154 7.10 -15.22 -5.11
C LYS A 154 8.10 -14.10 -5.36
N PHE A 155 7.81 -12.86 -4.96
CA PHE A 155 8.76 -11.76 -5.09
C PHE A 155 9.99 -11.97 -4.18
N ASP A 156 9.83 -12.57 -3.01
CA ASP A 156 10.92 -12.90 -2.09
C ASP A 156 11.80 -14.03 -2.65
N GLU A 157 11.21 -15.05 -3.29
CA GLU A 157 11.94 -16.12 -4.02
C GLU A 157 12.74 -15.57 -5.21
N CYS A 158 12.20 -14.58 -5.93
CA CYS A 158 12.80 -14.06 -7.17
C CYS A 158 13.75 -12.86 -6.97
N GLY A 159 13.75 -12.26 -5.78
CA GLY A 159 14.48 -11.04 -5.46
C GLY A 159 15.90 -11.28 -4.99
N LYS A 160 16.89 -10.61 -5.59
CA LYS A 160 18.21 -10.45 -4.99
C LYS A 160 18.31 -9.08 -4.32
N MET A 161 18.70 -9.09 -3.04
CA MET A 161 19.06 -7.88 -2.30
C MET A 161 20.58 -7.75 -2.31
N GLU A 162 21.12 -6.75 -3.00
CA GLU A 162 22.53 -6.41 -2.91
C GLU A 162 22.71 -5.31 -1.86
N ALA A 163 23.45 -5.61 -0.80
CA ALA A 163 23.80 -4.65 0.24
C ALA A 163 25.20 -4.10 -0.05
N SER A 164 25.28 -2.80 -0.36
CA SER A 164 26.53 -2.05 -0.32
C SER A 164 26.71 -1.44 1.07
N GLU A 165 27.96 -1.30 1.51
CA GLU A 165 28.40 -1.09 2.90
C GLU A 165 27.83 0.14 3.64
N ASN A 166 26.99 0.99 3.04
CA ASN A 166 26.20 1.97 3.80
C ASN A 166 24.94 2.49 3.09
N GLN A 167 24.38 1.72 2.14
CA GLN A 167 23.12 2.12 1.49
C GLN A 167 22.37 0.90 0.97
N PHE A 168 21.09 0.79 1.34
CA PHE A 168 20.18 -0.21 0.78
C PHE A 168 19.62 0.35 -0.54
N MET A 169 20.22 -0.01 -1.68
CA MET A 169 20.03 0.77 -2.93
C MET A 169 19.49 0.05 -4.16
N SER A 170 19.06 -1.20 -4.11
CA SER A 170 18.09 -1.70 -5.11
C SER A 170 17.55 -3.08 -4.77
N TYR A 171 16.28 -3.29 -5.13
CA TYR A 171 15.69 -4.62 -5.28
C TYR A 171 15.73 -4.93 -6.78
N SER A 172 16.52 -5.92 -7.18
CA SER A 172 16.50 -6.41 -8.56
C SER A 172 15.81 -7.76 -8.61
N ILE A 173 14.79 -7.87 -9.45
CA ILE A 173 14.19 -9.17 -9.74
C ILE A 173 15.15 -9.86 -10.71
N THR A 174 15.70 -11.00 -10.31
CA THR A 174 16.60 -11.74 -11.19
C THR A 174 15.84 -12.25 -12.41
N LYS A 175 16.40 -12.00 -13.61
CA LYS A 175 15.87 -12.49 -14.90
C LYS A 175 15.63 -14.01 -14.91
N THR A 176 16.26 -14.76 -14.02
CA THR A 176 16.14 -16.21 -13.89
C THR A 176 14.78 -16.67 -13.36
N CYS A 177 14.03 -15.82 -12.64
CA CYS A 177 12.66 -16.15 -12.21
C CYS A 177 11.63 -16.01 -13.34
N CYS A 178 12.08 -15.63 -14.54
CA CYS A 178 11.26 -15.35 -15.70
C CYS A 178 11.24 -16.47 -16.75
N LEU A 179 11.87 -17.61 -16.52
CA LEU A 179 11.91 -18.71 -17.48
C LEU A 179 11.36 -19.99 -16.86
N GLU A 180 10.03 -20.04 -16.80
CA GLU A 180 9.18 -21.17 -17.23
C GLU A 180 7.74 -20.68 -17.41
#